data_AF-A0A2H0TMK8-F1
#
_entry.id   AF-A0A2H0TMK8-F1
#
_cell.length_a   1.000
_cell.length_b   1.000
_cell.length_c   1.000
_cell.angle_alpha   90.00
_cell.angle_beta   90.00
_cell.angle_gamma   90.00
#
_symmetry.space_group_name_H-M   'P 1'
#
loop_
_entity.id
_entity.type
_entity.pdbx_description
1 polymer ?
#
loop_
_entity_poly.entity_id
_entity_poly.type
_entity_poly.pdbx_seq_one_letter_code
_entity_poly.pdbx_strand_id
1 'polypeptide(L)'
;RFIKIHDLPVVRSWDIESIIGYVLSTAAAAPHLFGDQVNRFKEETKSTLLSINPKGVFQENAVWHMVLGSKKPVIKSRSENSGTAF
;
A
#
# COMPACT_ATOMS: atom_id res chain seq x y z
N ARG A 1 -17.80 13.15 -13.44
CA ARG A 1 -16.56 13.01 -12.65
C ARG A 1 -16.99 13.22 -11.22
N PHE A 2 -17.06 12.17 -10.43
CA PHE A 2 -17.18 12.32 -8.99
C PHE A 2 -15.88 11.82 -8.37
N ILE A 3 -15.49 12.45 -7.28
CA ILE A 3 -14.41 12.04 -6.40
C ILE A 3 -15.08 11.74 -5.06
N LYS A 4 -14.83 10.56 -4.52
CA LYS A 4 -15.23 10.18 -3.16
C LYS A 4 -13.97 9.89 -2.36
N ILE A 5 -13.94 10.37 -1.13
CA ILE A 5 -12.84 10.12 -0.20
C ILE A 5 -13.40 9.25 0.91
N HIS A 6 -12.67 8.19 1.23
CA HIS A 6 -13.02 7.25 2.29
C HIS A 6 -11.81 7.04 3.20
N ASP A 7 -12.06 7.07 4.49
CA ASP A 7 -11.08 6.69 5.50
C ASP A 7 -11.37 5.25 5.90
N LEU A 8 -10.38 4.38 5.72
CA LEU A 8 -10.47 2.97 6.09
C LEU A 8 -9.52 2.68 7.25
N PRO A 9 -10.03 2.48 8.47
CA PRO A 9 -9.20 2.04 9.58
C PRO A 9 -8.73 0.61 9.33
N VAL A 10 -7.44 0.37 9.55
CA VAL A 10 -6.79 -0.93 9.37
C VAL A 10 -6.02 -1.25 10.65
N VAL A 11 -6.23 -2.46 11.17
CA VAL A 11 -5.47 -3.01 12.28
C VAL A 11 -4.61 -4.15 11.75
N ARG A 12 -3.30 -4.10 12.01
CA ARG A 12 -2.35 -5.16 11.63
C ARG A 12 -1.61 -5.66 12.85
N SER A 13 -1.39 -6.98 12.87
CA SER A 13 -0.47 -7.62 13.80
C SER A 13 0.78 -7.99 13.00
N TRP A 14 1.93 -7.61 13.54
CA TRP A 14 3.22 -7.80 12.91
C TRP A 14 4.14 -8.61 13.80
N ASP A 15 4.87 -9.55 13.20
CA ASP A 15 6.08 -10.10 13.81
C ASP A 15 7.31 -9.31 13.34
N ILE A 16 8.46 -9.56 13.96
CA ILE A 16 9.69 -8.84 13.64
C ILE A 16 10.12 -9.03 12.17
N GLU A 17 10.01 -10.25 11.64
CA GLU A 17 10.48 -10.57 10.30
C GLU A 17 9.61 -9.88 9.23
N SER A 18 8.29 -9.79 9.45
CA SER A 18 7.37 -9.06 8.59
C SER A 18 7.58 -7.55 8.65
N ILE A 19 7.93 -6.97 9.80
CA ILE A 19 8.33 -5.55 9.89
C ILE A 19 9.58 -5.29 9.05
N ILE A 20 10.63 -6.10 9.24
CA ILE A 20 11.89 -5.96 8.50
C ILE A 20 11.64 -6.12 7.00
N GLY A 21 10.87 -7.13 6.61
CA GLY A 21 10.49 -7.37 5.21
C GLY A 21 9.71 -6.20 4.61
N TYR A 22 8.74 -5.65 5.34
CA TYR A 22 7.99 -4.47 4.90
C TYR A 22 8.90 -3.27 4.68
N VAL A 23 9.76 -2.94 5.66
CA VAL A 23 10.69 -1.80 5.54
C VAL A 23 11.57 -1.95 4.30
N LEU A 24 12.19 -3.13 4.11
CA LEU A 24 13.06 -3.41 2.95
C LEU A 24 12.31 -3.51 1.62
N SER A 25 10.98 -3.62 1.63
CA SER A 25 10.15 -3.56 0.41
C SER A 25 9.89 -2.13 -0.07
N THR A 26 10.12 -1.12 0.78
CA THR A 26 9.92 0.28 0.42
C THR A 26 11.11 0.82 -0.35
N ALA A 27 10.87 1.74 -1.29
CA ALA A 27 11.94 2.36 -2.07
C ALA A 27 12.96 3.12 -1.17
N ALA A 28 12.50 3.69 -0.06
CA ALA A 28 13.35 4.44 0.88
C ALA A 28 14.35 3.56 1.65
N ALA A 29 14.06 2.26 1.78
CA ALA A 29 14.95 1.28 2.41
C ALA A 29 15.21 0.11 1.45
N ALA A 30 15.33 0.40 0.15
CA ALA A 30 15.69 -0.61 -0.83
C ALA A 30 17.06 -1.24 -0.46
N PRO A 31 17.23 -2.57 -0.50
CA PRO A 31 18.43 -3.24 0.03
C PRO A 31 19.76 -2.71 -0.53
N HIS A 32 19.79 -2.31 -1.81
CA HIS A 32 20.99 -1.77 -2.44
C HIS A 32 21.46 -0.43 -1.86
N LEU A 33 20.60 0.31 -1.14
CA LEU A 33 20.97 1.55 -0.45
C LEU A 33 21.81 1.29 0.80
N PHE A 34 21.79 0.06 1.34
CA PHE A 34 22.57 -0.32 2.52
C PHE A 34 23.93 -0.93 2.19
N GLY A 35 24.17 -1.31 0.93
CA GLY A 35 25.36 -2.08 0.54
C GLY A 35 25.56 -3.31 1.43
N ASP A 36 26.76 -3.46 1.98
CA ASP A 36 27.11 -4.59 2.86
C ASP A 36 26.50 -4.49 4.27
N GLN A 37 25.87 -3.37 4.62
CA GLN A 37 25.30 -3.13 5.96
C GLN A 37 23.88 -3.70 6.13
N VAL A 38 23.29 -4.29 5.08
CA VAL A 38 21.89 -4.76 5.13
C VAL A 38 21.66 -5.81 6.23
N ASN A 39 22.63 -6.71 6.46
CA ASN A 39 22.50 -7.72 7.51
C ASN A 39 22.60 -7.10 8.90
N ARG A 40 23.55 -6.18 9.09
CA ARG A 40 23.68 -5.41 10.32
C ARG A 40 22.41 -4.64 10.64
N PHE A 41 21.81 -3.98 9.64
CA PHE A 41 20.52 -3.28 9.80
C PHE A 41 19.42 -4.23 10.30
N LYS A 42 19.30 -5.44 9.74
CA LYS A 42 18.30 -6.44 10.17
C LYS A 42 18.52 -6.85 11.63
N GLU A 43 19.76 -7.12 12.02
CA GLU A 43 20.12 -7.52 13.38
C GLU A 43 19.85 -6.41 14.40
N GLU A 44 20.28 -5.18 14.11
CA GLU A 44 20.05 -4.01 14.97
C GLU A 44 18.54 -3.71 15.09
N THR A 45 17.79 -3.82 14.00
CA THR A 45 16.32 -3.65 14.01
C THR A 45 15.66 -4.71 14.87
N LYS A 46 16.03 -5.98 14.72
CA LYS A 46 15.51 -7.09 15.53
C LYS A 46 15.81 -6.91 17.01
N SER A 47 17.05 -6.56 17.36
CA SER A 47 17.46 -6.27 18.74
C SER A 47 16.66 -5.12 19.34
N THR A 48 16.51 -4.03 18.58
CA THR A 48 15.74 -2.85 18.99
C THR A 48 14.28 -3.20 19.25
N LEU A 49 13.63 -3.92 18.32
CA LEU A 49 12.24 -4.34 18.48
C LEU A 49 12.05 -5.24 19.70
N LEU A 50 12.92 -6.24 19.91
CA LEU A 50 12.85 -7.11 21.09
C LEU A 50 13.06 -6.34 22.41
N SER A 51 13.88 -5.28 22.40
CA SER A 51 14.04 -4.42 23.58
C SER A 51 12.78 -3.62 23.92
N ILE A 52 11.97 -3.28 22.91
CA ILE A 52 10.68 -2.57 23.08
C ILE A 52 9.60 -3.55 23.53
N ASN A 53 9.49 -4.71 22.87
CA ASN A 53 8.55 -5.75 23.22
C ASN A 53 9.20 -7.14 23.08
N PRO A 54 9.56 -7.80 24.20
CA PRO A 54 10.20 -9.12 24.17
C PRO A 54 9.34 -10.22 23.53
N LYS A 55 8.02 -10.03 23.41
CA LYS A 55 7.14 -10.98 22.71
C LYS A 55 7.34 -10.97 21.19
N GLY A 56 7.99 -9.95 20.63
CA GLY A 56 8.27 -9.82 19.21
C GLY A 56 7.02 -9.64 18.33
N VAL A 57 5.89 -9.22 18.93
CA VAL A 57 4.62 -8.98 18.23
C VAL A 57 4.19 -7.54 18.45
N PHE A 58 3.80 -6.85 17.38
CA PHE A 58 3.44 -5.44 17.41
C PHE A 58 2.09 -5.23 16.74
N GLN A 59 1.26 -4.39 17.35
CA GLN A 59 -0.02 -3.98 16.76
C GLN A 59 0.12 -2.59 16.15
N GLU A 60 -0.24 -2.48 14.88
CA GLU A 60 -0.32 -1.22 14.16
C GLU A 60 -1.79 -0.87 13.92
N ASN A 61 -2.15 0.38 14.22
CA ASN A 61 -3.45 0.95 13.84
C ASN A 61 -3.17 2.07 12.83
N ALA A 62 -3.66 1.92 11.61
CA ALA A 62 -3.48 2.87 10.52
C ALA A 62 -4.83 3.28 9.93
N VAL A 63 -4.85 4.40 9.20
CA VAL A 63 -6.00 4.82 8.40
C VAL A 63 -5.54 4.99 6.96
N TRP A 64 -6.18 4.28 6.04
CA TRP A 64 -5.95 4.45 4.62
C TRP A 64 -6.93 5.46 4.06
N HIS A 65 -6.39 6.54 3.47
CA HIS A 65 -7.18 7.53 2.75
C HIS A 65 -7.34 7.08 1.29
N MET A 66 -8.53 6.59 0.96
CA MET A 66 -8.85 6.13 -0.39
C MET A 66 -9.63 7.19 -1.16
N VAL A 67 -9.04 7.64 -2.26
CA VAL A 67 -9.67 8.57 -3.20
C VAL A 67 -10.18 7.79 -4.42
N LEU A 68 -11.49 7.66 -4.54
CA LEU A 68 -12.16 6.98 -5.65
C LEU A 68 -12.66 8.00 -6.67
N GLY A 69 -12.12 7.94 -7.90
CA GLY A 69 -12.53 8.79 -9.01
C GLY A 69 -13.18 7.99 -10.14
N SER A 70 -14.23 8.54 -10.75
CA SER A 70 -14.81 7.98 -11.98
C SER A 70 -14.72 8.95 -13.15
N LYS A 71 -14.35 8.43 -14.33
CA LYS A 71 -14.49 9.17 -15.60
C LYS A 71 -15.96 9.17 -15.99
N LYS A 72 -16.44 10.26 -16.63
CA LYS A 72 -17.78 10.24 -17.24
C LYS A 72 -17.79 9.13 -18.31
N PRO A 73 -18.78 8.23 -18.32
CA PRO A 73 -18.92 7.28 -19.41
C PRO A 73 -19.13 8.06 -20.73
N VAL A 74 -18.42 7.66 -21.78
CA VAL A 74 -18.67 8.18 -23.13
C VAL A 74 -19.86 7.41 -23.67
N ILE A 75 -21.03 8.05 -23.71
CA ILE A 75 -22.19 7.49 -24.39
C ILE A 75 -21.95 7.70 -25.89
N LYS A 76 -21.62 6.62 -26.63
CA LYS A 76 -21.67 6.66 -28.09
C LYS A 76 -23.14 6.65 -28.50
N SER A 77 -23.65 7.77 -29.02
CA SER A 77 -24.93 7.78 -29.71
C SER A 77 -24.83 6.87 -30.93
N ARG A 78 -25.66 5.83 -30.99
CA ARG A 78 -25.88 5.06 -32.22
C ARG A 78 -26.52 6.05 -33.20
N SER A 79 -25.81 6.45 -34.24
CA SER A 79 -26.44 7.19 -35.34
C SER A 79 -27.58 6.34 -35.89
N GLU A 80 -28.78 6.90 -35.88
CA GLU A 80 -29.95 6.34 -36.53
C GLU A 80 -29.60 6.07 -38.00
N ASN A 81 -29.60 4.80 -38.40
CA ASN A 81 -29.71 4.44 -39.81
C ASN A 81 -31.18 4.61 -40.20
N SER A 82 -31.61 5.86 -40.43
CA SER A 82 -32.76 6.17 -41.27
C SER A 82 -32.30 6.15 -42.73
N GLY A 83 -32.15 4.94 -43.27
CA GLY A 83 -31.92 4.70 -44.69
C GLY A 83 -33.11 3.95 -45.28
N THR A 84 -34.11 4.70 -45.73
CA THR A 84 -35.10 4.25 -46.71
C THR A 84 -34.43 4.10 -48.07
N ALA A 85 -34.45 2.90 -48.65
CA ALA A 85 -34.19 2.55 -50.06
C ALA A 85 -34.23 1.01 -50.16
N PHE A 86 -35.04 0.30 -50.95
CA PHE A 86 -36.05 0.59 -51.97
C PHE A 86 -37.14 -0.48 -51.84
#